data_AF-A0A4Z0KSY6-F1
#
_entry.id   AF-A0A4Z0KSY6-F1
#
_cell.length_a   1.000
_cell.length_b   1.000
_cell.length_c   1.000
_cell.angle_alpha   90.00
_cell.angle_beta   90.00
_cell.angle_gamma   90.00
#
_symmetry.space_group_name_H-M   'P 1'
#
loop_
_entity.id
_entity.type
_entity.pdbx_description
1 polymer ?
#
loop_
_entity_poly.entity_id
_entity_poly.type
_entity_poly.pdbx_seq_one_letter_code
_entity_poly.pdbx_strand_id
1 'polypeptide(L)'
;IGTTAENYLTNGNRLLLDLFNTQIEMCDALTDPDAQLQTLATRIEAQGFRPYVIPVGGSSALGAMGYVESALEIAQQCAEVGGRAALVVASAGAGAPGGGAG
;
A
#
# COMPACT_ATOMS: atom_id res chain seq x y z
N ILE A 1 20.57 -2.67 2.00
CA ILE A 1 21.05 -1.30 2.29
C ILE A 1 20.75 -1.02 3.75
N GLY A 2 21.72 -1.23 4.63
CA GLY A 2 21.62 -0.91 6.04
C GLY A 2 21.92 0.57 6.23
N THR A 3 20.89 1.38 6.47
CA THR A 3 21.08 2.77 6.87
C THR A 3 20.84 2.86 8.37
N THR A 4 21.86 3.29 9.11
CA THR A 4 21.86 3.49 10.57
C THR A 4 21.33 4.87 10.95
N ALA A 5 20.43 5.44 10.15
CA ALA A 5 19.85 6.75 10.43
C ALA A 5 18.68 6.55 11.42
N GLU A 6 18.94 6.73 12.72
CA GLU A 6 17.91 6.70 13.77
C GLU A 6 16.66 7.53 13.39
N ASN A 7 16.85 8.64 12.69
CA ASN A 7 15.78 9.52 12.21
C ASN A 7 14.87 8.86 11.15
N TYR A 8 15.39 7.97 10.30
CA TYR A 8 14.59 7.20 9.33
C TYR A 8 13.78 6.09 10.02
N LEU A 9 14.27 5.62 11.18
CA LEU A 9 13.69 4.51 11.95
C LEU A 9 12.77 4.96 13.09
N THR A 10 12.65 6.26 13.37
CA THR A 10 11.86 6.77 14.51
C THR A 10 11.02 8.02 14.21
N ASN A 11 11.06 8.54 12.98
CA ASN A 11 10.36 9.77 12.60
C ASN A 11 9.40 9.55 11.41
N GLY A 12 8.64 10.58 11.04
CA GLY A 12 7.70 10.53 9.91
C GLY A 12 6.62 9.45 10.09
N ASN A 13 6.37 8.65 9.05
CA ASN A 13 5.38 7.57 9.11
C ASN A 13 5.64 6.58 10.25
N ARG A 14 6.91 6.32 10.59
CA ARG A 14 7.27 5.39 11.65
C ARG A 14 6.85 5.89 13.04
N LEU A 15 6.86 7.21 13.26
CA LEU A 15 6.29 7.83 14.46
C LEU A 15 4.76 7.70 14.48
N LEU A 16 4.10 7.87 13.33
CA LEU A 16 2.64 7.70 13.23
C LEU A 16 2.22 6.27 13.58
N LEU A 17 3.02 5.26 13.25
CA LEU A 17 2.75 3.86 13.64
C LEU A 17 2.68 3.71 15.17
N ASP A 18 3.59 4.36 15.90
CA ASP A 18 3.57 4.33 17.37
C ASP A 18 2.36 5.08 17.92
N LEU A 19 2.02 6.25 17.35
CA LEU A 19 0.86 7.05 17.76
C LEU A 19 -0.47 6.29 17.57
N PHE A 20 -0.57 5.48 16.51
CA PHE A 20 -1.75 4.64 16.26
C PHE A 20 -1.69 3.28 16.96
N ASN A 21 -0.69 3.06 17.83
CA ASN A 21 -0.51 1.82 18.58
C ASN A 21 -0.43 0.58 17.66
N THR A 22 0.25 0.74 16.53
CA THR A 22 0.41 -0.32 15.52
C THR A 22 1.38 -1.38 16.03
N GLN A 23 1.02 -2.65 15.90
CA GLN A 23 1.95 -3.75 16.18
C GLN A 23 2.88 -3.94 14.98
N ILE A 24 4.20 -3.85 15.22
CA ILE A 24 5.22 -3.91 14.17
C ILE A 24 5.99 -5.22 14.30
N GLU A 25 6.07 -5.97 13.20
CA GLU A 25 6.95 -7.13 13.09
C GLU A 25 8.02 -6.87 12.04
N MET A 26 9.28 -7.02 12.45
CA MET A 26 10.43 -6.83 11.58
C MET A 26 10.72 -8.11 10.81
N CYS A 27 11.04 -7.99 9.52
CA CYS A 27 11.56 -9.06 8.68
C CYS A 27 12.84 -8.61 7.99
N ASP A 28 13.77 -9.54 7.72
CA ASP A 28 15.04 -9.21 7.08
C ASP A 28 14.86 -8.70 5.64
N ALA A 29 13.90 -9.28 4.91
CA ALA A 29 13.52 -8.85 3.57
C ALA A 29 12.12 -9.34 3.20
N LEU A 30 11.41 -8.54 2.40
CA LEU A 30 10.14 -8.89 1.77
C LEU A 30 10.39 -9.69 0.47
N THR A 31 10.88 -10.93 0.59
CA THR A 31 11.22 -11.77 -0.56
C THR A 31 10.00 -12.37 -1.25
N ASP A 32 8.97 -12.72 -0.47
CA ASP A 32 7.66 -13.16 -0.92
C ASP A 32 6.62 -12.54 0.02
N PRO A 33 6.18 -11.29 -0.24
CA PRO A 33 5.36 -10.54 0.69
C PRO A 33 4.01 -11.21 0.95
N ASP A 34 3.41 -11.85 -0.05
CA ASP A 34 2.10 -12.48 0.08
C ASP A 34 2.18 -13.70 1.00
N ALA A 35 3.18 -14.57 0.79
CA ALA A 35 3.39 -15.72 1.67
C ALA A 35 3.76 -15.31 3.10
N GLN A 36 4.58 -14.26 3.25
CA GLN A 36 4.97 -13.73 4.55
C GLN A 36 3.76 -13.14 5.31
N LEU A 37 2.91 -12.36 4.63
CA LEU A 37 1.68 -11.81 5.21
C LEU A 37 0.67 -12.91 5.58
N GLN A 38 0.53 -13.96 4.75
CA GLN A 38 -0.35 -15.08 5.06
C GLN A 38 0.13 -15.88 6.28
N THR A 39 1.44 -16.04 6.42
CA THR A 39 2.06 -16.68 7.60
C THR A 39 1.78 -15.86 8.86
N LEU A 40 1.92 -14.54 8.78
CA LEU A 40 1.61 -13.62 9.88
C LEU A 40 0.12 -13.68 10.26
N ALA A 41 -0.77 -13.62 9.28
CA ALA A 41 -2.22 -13.72 9.49
C ALA A 41 -2.59 -15.00 10.24
N THR A 42 -2.05 -16.15 9.81
CA THR A 42 -2.29 -17.44 10.48
C THR A 42 -1.87 -17.42 11.95
N ARG A 43 -0.74 -16.79 12.27
CA ARG A 43 -0.27 -16.66 13.65
C ARG A 43 -1.16 -15.73 14.48
N ILE A 44 -1.68 -14.65 13.89
CA ILE A 44 -2.61 -13.72 14.54
C ILE A 44 -3.97 -14.38 14.77
N GLU A 45 -4.46 -15.20 13.84
CA GLU A 45 -5.66 -16.01 14.02
C GLU A 45 -5.53 -17.00 15.18
N ALA A 46 -4.37 -17.65 15.30
CA ALA A 46 -4.10 -18.57 16.40
C ALA A 46 -4.09 -17.88 17.78
N GLN A 47 -3.91 -16.55 17.82
CA GLN A 47 -4.03 -15.74 19.04
C GLN A 47 -5.48 -15.34 19.36
N GLY A 48 -6.45 -15.75 18.53
CA GLY A 48 -7.88 -15.48 18.72
C GLY A 48 -8.40 -14.25 17.99
N PHE A 49 -7.58 -13.61 17.15
CA PHE A 49 -7.98 -12.46 16.33
C PHE A 49 -8.54 -12.90 14.96
N ARG A 50 -9.06 -11.93 14.20
CA ARG A 50 -9.54 -12.11 12.83
C ARG A 50 -8.85 -11.09 11.92
N PRO A 51 -7.63 -11.38 11.43
CA PRO A 51 -6.88 -10.45 10.60
C PRO A 51 -7.49 -10.32 9.21
N TYR A 52 -7.31 -9.15 8.60
CA TYR A 52 -7.59 -8.91 7.19
C TYR A 52 -6.27 -8.54 6.51
N VAL A 53 -5.86 -9.32 5.51
CA VAL A 53 -4.59 -9.11 4.81
C VAL A 53 -4.76 -8.03 3.74
N ILE A 54 -3.99 -6.96 3.88
CA ILE A 54 -3.86 -5.91 2.86
C ILE A 54 -2.53 -6.17 2.14
N PRO A 55 -2.53 -6.41 0.81
CA PRO A 55 -1.29 -6.67 0.07
C PRO A 55 -0.39 -5.45 0.02
N VAL A 56 0.89 -5.66 -0.32
CA VAL A 56 1.87 -4.58 -0.43
C VAL A 56 1.37 -3.50 -1.39
N GLY A 57 1.46 -2.24 -0.97
CA GLY A 57 0.99 -1.07 -1.72
C GLY A 57 -0.54 -0.92 -1.80
N GLY A 58 -1.32 -1.80 -1.15
CA GLY A 58 -2.78 -1.80 -1.28
C GLY A 58 -3.27 -2.20 -2.68
N SER A 59 -2.37 -2.70 -3.53
CA SER A 59 -2.64 -3.11 -4.91
C SER A 59 -3.47 -4.39 -4.96
N SER A 60 -4.75 -4.24 -4.68
CA SER A 60 -5.79 -5.24 -4.89
C SER A 60 -6.80 -4.72 -5.91
N ALA A 61 -7.60 -5.61 -6.51
CA ALA A 61 -8.68 -5.20 -7.41
C ALA A 61 -9.63 -4.18 -6.73
N LEU A 62 -9.83 -4.31 -5.41
CA LEU A 62 -10.60 -3.36 -4.61
C LEU A 62 -9.87 -2.02 -4.43
N GLY A 63 -8.56 -2.04 -4.15
CA GLY A 63 -7.75 -0.83 -4.03
C GLY A 63 -7.66 -0.02 -5.33
N ALA A 64 -7.67 -0.70 -6.48
CA ALA A 64 -7.68 -0.07 -7.80
C ALA A 64 -8.98 0.72 -8.08
N MET A 65 -10.12 0.36 -7.46
CA MET A 65 -11.37 1.10 -7.61
C MET A 65 -11.27 2.54 -7.08
N GLY A 66 -10.42 2.79 -6.07
CA GLY A 66 -10.17 4.16 -5.61
C GLY A 66 -9.61 5.06 -6.71
N TYR A 67 -8.77 4.53 -7.60
CA TYR A 67 -8.25 5.27 -8.75
C TYR A 67 -9.30 5.52 -9.84
N VAL A 68 -10.32 4.65 -9.95
CA VAL A 68 -11.46 4.87 -10.86
C VAL A 68 -12.27 6.07 -10.39
N GLU A 69 -12.57 6.12 -9.09
CA GLU A 69 -13.25 7.28 -8.48
C GLU A 69 -12.41 8.56 -8.65
N SER A 70 -11.10 8.50 -8.39
CA SER A 70 -10.22 9.67 -8.61
C SER A 70 -10.20 10.13 -10.08
N ALA A 71 -10.28 9.22 -11.05
CA ALA A 71 -10.35 9.58 -12.46
C ALA A 71 -11.68 10.30 -12.80
N LEU A 72 -12.79 9.89 -12.18
CA LEU A 72 -14.09 10.55 -12.32
C LEU A 72 -14.06 11.97 -11.72
N GLU A 73 -13.46 12.13 -10.54
CA GLU A 73 -13.29 13.44 -9.89
C GLU A 73 -12.46 14.39 -10.75
N ILE A 74 -11.34 13.94 -11.31
CA ILE A 74 -10.49 14.74 -12.20
C ILE A 74 -11.27 15.17 -13.45
N ALA A 75 -12.06 14.26 -14.04
CA ALA A 75 -12.86 14.58 -15.21
C ALA A 75 -13.93 15.65 -14.92
N GLN A 76 -14.59 15.57 -13.77
CA GLN A 76 -15.57 16.57 -13.32
C GLN A 76 -14.91 17.94 -13.10
N GLN A 77 -13.80 17.98 -12.36
CA GLN A 77 -13.07 19.22 -12.09
C GLN A 77 -12.54 19.86 -13.38
N CYS A 78 -12.07 19.07 -14.35
CA CYS A 78 -11.63 19.59 -15.65
C CYS A 78 -12.78 20.21 -16.46
N ALA A 79 -13.98 19.61 -16.39
CA ALA A 79 -15.16 20.13 -17.06
C ALA A 79 -15.61 21.48 -16.47
N GLU A 80 -15.54 21.64 -15.14
CA GLU A 80 -15.88 22.88 -14.45
C GLU A 80 -14.93 24.04 -14.78
N VAL A 81 -13.65 23.75 -14.98
CA VAL A 81 -12.60 24.76 -15.27
C VAL A 81 -12.46 25.04 -16.78
N GLY A 82 -13.22 24.34 -17.64
CA GLY A 82 -13.23 24.56 -19.09
C GLY A 82 -12.03 23.99 -19.85
N GLY A 83 -11.19 23.17 -19.19
CA GLY A 83 -10.01 22.54 -19.77
C GLY A 83 -10.36 21.22 -20.47
N ARG A 84 -10.11 21.12 -21.78
CA ARG A 84 -10.46 19.93 -22.59
C ARG A 84 -9.35 18.88 -22.75
N ALA A 85 -8.16 19.12 -22.19
CA ALA A 85 -7.04 18.18 -22.24
C ALA A 85 -6.26 18.18 -20.91
N ALA A 86 -6.27 17.04 -20.21
CA ALA A 86 -5.48 16.82 -19.01
C ALA A 86 -4.44 15.73 -19.29
N LEU A 87 -3.16 16.03 -19.07
CA LEU A 87 -2.11 15.01 -18.99
C LEU A 87 -1.95 14.62 -17.53
N VAL A 88 -2.31 13.39 -17.18
CA VAL A 88 -2.15 12.85 -15.83
C VAL A 88 -0.89 12.00 -15.79
N VAL A 89 0.07 12.39 -14.94
CA VAL A 89 1.29 11.61 -14.68
C VAL A 89 1.19 11.06 -13.25
N ALA A 90 1.10 9.74 -13.13
CA ALA A 90 1.09 9.06 -11.83
C ALA A 90 2.42 8.32 -11.62
N SER A 91 2.96 8.38 -10.39
CA SER A 91 4.10 7.56 -9.99
C SER A 91 3.65 6.12 -9.76
N ALA A 92 4.18 5.16 -10.52
CA ALA A 92 3.93 3.73 -10.29
C ALA A 92 4.95 3.18 -9.28
N GLY A 93 4.48 2.83 -8.08
CA GLY A 93 5.22 2.03 -7.10
C GLY A 93 4.95 0.53 -7.30
N ALA A 94 5.91 -0.33 -6.92
CA ALA A 94 5.85 -1.77 -7.13
C ALA A 94 4.59 -2.40 -6.50
N GLY A 95 3.62 -2.71 -7.37
CA GLY A 95 2.36 -3.34 -7.03
C GLY A 95 1.68 -3.92 -8.27
N ALA A 96 2.47 -4.48 -9.19
CA ALA A 96 1.95 -5.30 -10.28
C ALA A 96 1.85 -6.75 -9.79
N PRO A 97 0.65 -7.31 -9.58
CA PRO A 97 0.50 -8.75 -9.48
C PRO A 97 0.91 -9.35 -10.83
N GLY A 98 1.62 -10.48 -10.80
CA GLY A 98 2.26 -11.09 -11.95
C GLY A 98 1.40 -11.10 -13.23
N GLY A 99 1.95 -10.50 -14.29
CA GLY A 99 1.53 -10.79 -15.65
C GLY A 99 2.05 -12.18 -16.02
N GLY A 100 1.19 -13.20 -15.89
CA GLY A 100 1.39 -14.46 -16.58
C GLY A 100 1.30 -14.21 -18.08
N ALA A 101 2.44 -14.21 -18.76
CA ALA A 101 2.50 -14.40 -20.19
C ALA A 101 2.48 -15.91 -20.46
N GLY A 102 1.34 -16.40 -20.94
CA GLY A 102 1.31 -17.55 -21.84
C GLY A 102 1.65 -17.13 -23.26
#